data_AF-A0A1M6GQG5-F1
#
_entry.id   AF-A0A1M6GQG5-F1
#
_cell.length_a   1.000
_cell.length_b   1.000
_cell.length_c   1.000
_cell.angle_alpha   90.00
_cell.angle_beta   90.00
_cell.angle_gamma   90.00
#
_symmetry.space_group_name_H-M   'P 1'
#
loop_
_entity.id
_entity.type
_entity.pdbx_description
1 polymer ?
#
loop_
_entity_poly.entity_id
_entity_poly.type
_entity_poly.pdbx_seq_one_letter_code
_entity_poly.pdbx_strand_id
1 'polypeptide(L)' 'MRIQKGDRFQATYSKQSYVIVGKWGGNLVLAPTAKDNDECLIYSVGEIEELVNTLKWVREAGCEQ' A
#
# COMPACT_ATOMS: atom_id res chain seq x y z
N MET A 1 9.74 -6.66 6.18
CA MET A 1 8.34 -7.06 6.46
C MET A 1 7.85 -8.01 5.37
N ARG A 2 6.95 -8.96 5.67
CA ARG A 2 6.32 -9.78 4.61
C ARG A 2 5.11 -9.04 4.05
N ILE A 3 5.22 -8.59 2.79
CA ILE A 3 4.15 -7.90 2.05
C ILE A 3 3.47 -8.87 1.09
N GLN A 4 2.14 -8.92 1.10
CA GLN A 4 1.34 -9.79 0.25
C GLN A 4 0.15 -9.07 -0.38
N LYS A 5 -0.42 -9.70 -1.42
CA LYS A 5 -1.67 -9.22 -2.02
C LYS A 5 -2.77 -9.18 -0.95
N GLY A 6 -3.58 -8.12 -0.98
CA GLY A 6 -4.63 -7.85 0.00
C GLY A 6 -4.18 -7.01 1.19
N ASP A 7 -2.87 -6.82 1.40
CA ASP A 7 -2.39 -5.87 2.41
C ASP A 7 -2.86 -4.46 2.10
N ARG A 8 -3.26 -3.74 3.15
CA ARG A 8 -3.70 -2.36 3.09
C ARG A 8 -2.70 -1.46 3.79
N PHE A 9 -2.44 -0.33 3.17
CA PHE A 9 -1.58 0.70 3.71
C PHE A 9 -2.24 2.05 3.59
N GLN A 10 -2.08 2.88 4.63
CA GLN A 10 -2.57 4.24 4.65
C GLN A 10 -1.39 5.22 4.61
N ALA A 11 -1.40 6.14 3.67
CA ALA A 11 -0.50 7.28 3.65
C ALA A 11 -0.86 8.23 4.81
N THR A 12 0.08 8.51 5.71
CA THR A 12 -0.21 9.29 6.92
C THR A 12 -0.47 10.77 6.64
N TYR A 13 0.14 11.31 5.57
CA TYR A 13 0.03 12.69 5.13
C TYR A 13 -1.30 13.00 4.41
N SER A 14 -1.80 12.10 3.57
CA SER A 14 -3.07 12.28 2.84
C SER A 14 -4.25 11.55 3.47
N LYS A 15 -4.03 10.70 4.48
CA LYS A 15 -5.03 9.79 5.05
C LYS A 15 -5.68 8.86 4.03
N GLN A 16 -5.00 8.63 2.91
CA GLN A 16 -5.52 7.82 1.82
C GLN A 16 -5.02 6.39 1.94
N SER A 17 -5.94 5.44 1.82
CA SER A 17 -5.64 4.02 1.88
C SER A 17 -5.51 3.41 0.48
N TYR A 18 -4.59 2.45 0.40
CA TYR A 18 -4.26 1.70 -0.80
C TYR A 18 -4.17 0.22 -0.46
N VAL A 19 -4.64 -0.64 -1.36
CA VAL A 19 -4.58 -2.09 -1.24
C VAL A 19 -3.64 -2.68 -2.29
N ILE A 20 -2.80 -3.63 -1.88
CA ILE A 20 -1.95 -4.35 -2.82
C ILE A 20 -2.80 -5.31 -3.65
N VAL A 21 -2.92 -5.04 -4.95
CA VAL A 21 -3.73 -5.83 -5.87
C VAL A 21 -2.92 -6.88 -6.65
N GLY A 22 -1.59 -6.72 -6.69
CA GLY A 22 -0.72 -7.65 -7.38
C GLY A 22 0.70 -7.12 -7.54
N LYS A 23 1.42 -7.71 -8.49
CA LYS A 23 2.76 -7.30 -8.89
C LYS A 23 2.82 -7.06 -10.40
N TRP A 24 3.57 -6.05 -10.81
CA TRP A 24 3.86 -5.75 -12.20
C TRP A 24 5.36 -5.49 -12.35
N GLY A 25 6.03 -6.25 -13.23
CA GLY A 25 7.47 -6.07 -13.45
C GLY A 25 8.34 -6.22 -12.20
N GLY A 26 7.91 -7.06 -11.23
CA GLY A 26 8.60 -7.23 -9.94
C GLY A 26 8.21 -6.23 -8.85
N ASN A 27 7.56 -5.13 -9.21
CA ASN A 27 7.06 -4.12 -8.28
C ASN A 27 5.66 -4.45 -7.78
N LEU A 28 5.29 -3.94 -6.62
CA LEU A 28 3.95 -4.03 -6.04
C LEU A 28 3.04 -2.99 -6.70
N VAL A 29 1.82 -3.40 -7.03
CA VAL A 29 0.77 -2.51 -7.55
C VAL A 29 -0.25 -2.29 -6.45
N LEU A 30 -0.52 -1.02 -6.15
CA LEU A 30 -1.42 -0.60 -5.09
C LEU A 30 -2.58 0.19 -5.70
N ALA A 31 -3.79 -0.31 -5.49
CA ALA A 31 -5.01 0.37 -5.92
C ALA A 31 -5.57 1.21 -4.76
N PRO A 32 -6.04 2.44 -5.02
CA PRO A 32 -6.71 3.23 -3.99
C PRO A 32 -7.99 2.55 -3.53
N THR A 33 -8.35 2.72 -2.26
CA THR A 33 -9.63 2.23 -1.72
C THR A 33 -10.76 3.25 -1.84
N ALA A 34 -10.42 4.52 -2.05
CA ALA A 34 -11.38 5.60 -2.25
C ALA A 34 -11.94 5.55 -3.68
N LYS A 35 -13.24 5.75 -3.84
CA LYS A 35 -13.92 5.69 -5.16
C LYS A 35 -13.59 6.86 -6.08
N ASP A 36 -13.20 7.99 -5.51
CA ASP A 36 -12.88 9.23 -6.24
C ASP A 36 -11.39 9.32 -6.61
N ASN A 37 -10.61 8.27 -6.35
CA ASN A 37 -9.23 8.18 -6.83
C ASN A 37 -9.08 6.97 -7.74
N ASP A 38 -8.67 7.21 -8.98
CA ASP A 38 -8.39 6.16 -9.97
C ASP A 38 -6.88 5.90 -10.15
N GLU A 39 -6.02 6.66 -9.47
CA GLU A 39 -4.57 6.55 -9.60
C GLU A 39 -4.01 5.36 -8.81
N CYS A 40 -3.56 4.35 -9.53
CA CYS A 40 -2.79 3.24 -8.96
C CYS A 40 -1.33 3.65 -8.73
N LEU A 41 -0.75 3.18 -7.63
CA LEU A 41 0.65 3.40 -7.28
C LEU A 41 1.47 2.14 -7.55
N ILE A 42 2.72 2.31 -7.96
CA ILE A 42 3.66 1.22 -8.20
C ILE A 42 4.90 1.48 -7.36
N TYR A 43 5.22 0.55 -6.47
CA TYR A 43 6.39 0.65 -5.60
C TYR A 43 7.13 -0.67 -5.52
N SER A 44 8.45 -0.60 -5.38
CA SER A 44 9.28 -1.73 -4.99
C SER A 44 8.98 -2.12 -3.55
N VAL A 45 9.31 -3.36 -3.17
CA VAL A 45 9.21 -3.81 -1.77
C VAL A 45 10.03 -2.91 -0.84
N GLY A 46 11.27 -2.58 -1.24
CA GLY A 46 12.15 -1.72 -0.45
C GLY A 46 11.62 -0.30 -0.24
N GLU A 47 10.92 0.26 -1.24
CA GLU A 47 10.29 1.58 -1.11
C GLU A 47 9.14 1.56 -0.11
N ILE A 48 8.28 0.55 -0.14
CA ILE A 48 7.22 0.39 0.88
C ILE A 48 7.84 0.20 2.28
N GLU A 49 8.91 -0.59 2.39
CA GLU A 49 9.62 -0.76 3.66
C GLU A 49 10.19 0.55 4.20
N GLU A 50 10.80 1.37 3.35
CA GLU A 50 11.28 2.70 3.73
C GLU A 50 10.13 3.62 4.16
N LEU A 51 9.03 3.65 3.41
CA LEU A 51 7.86 4.47 3.72
C LEU A 51 7.21 4.08 5.07
N VAL A 52 7.19 2.79 5.38
CA VAL A 52 6.69 2.29 6.67
C VAL A 52 7.68 2.59 7.80
N ASN A 53 8.97 2.37 7.59
CA ASN A 53 10.01 2.68 8.58
C ASN A 53 10.08 4.18 8.91
N THR A 54 9.80 5.04 7.93
CA THR A 54 9.75 6.50 8.10
C THR A 54 8.40 7.03 8.55
N LEU A 55 7.44 6.14 8.88
CA LEU A 55 6.09 6.48 9.34
C LEU A 55 5.28 7.34 8.34
N LYS A 56 5.70 7.39 7.08
CA LYS A 56 4.93 8.01 6.00
C LYS A 56 3.74 7.14 5.62
N TRP A 57 3.88 5.84 5.78
CA TRP A 57 2.84 4.85 5.52
C TRP A 57 2.65 3.96 6.76
N VAL A 58 1.41 3.60 7.04
CA VAL A 58 1.08 2.64 8.10
C VAL A 58 0.33 1.47 7.50
N ARG A 59 0.74 0.25 7.87
CA ARG A 59 0.00 -0.96 7.47
C ARG A 59 -1.27 -1.00 8.29
N GLU A 60 -2.42 -1.01 7.62
CA GLU A 60 -3.68 -1.26 8.28
C GLU A 60 -3.71 -2.76 8.61
N ALA A 61 -3.78 -3.10 9.90
CA ALA A 61 -4.04 -4.48 10.30
C ALA A 61 -5.42 -4.83 9.74
N GLY A 62 -5.46 -5.60 8.65
CA GLY A 62 -6.70 -6.15 8.13
C GLY A 62 -7.36 -6.90 9.27
N CYS A 63 -8.53 -6.43 9.71
CA CYS A 63 -9.40 -7.23 10.54
C CYS A 63 -9.66 -8.51 9.73
N GLU A 64 -9.10 -9.62 10.20
CA GLU A 64 -9.34 -10.96 9.70
C GLU A 64 -10.87 -11.15 9.70
N GLN A 65 -11.46 -11.28 8.51
CA GLN A 65 -12.84 -11.74 8.37
C GLN A 65 -12.89 -13.26 8.53
#